data_AF-A0AAU7YAS5-F1
#
_entry.id   AF-A0AAU7YAS5-F1
#
_cell.length_a   1.000
_cell.length_b   1.000
_cell.length_c   1.000
_cell.angle_alpha   90.00
_cell.angle_beta   90.00
_cell.angle_gamma   90.00
#
_symmetry.space_group_name_H-M   'P 1'
#
loop_
_entity.id
_entity.type
_entity.pdbx_description
1 polymer ?
#
loop_
_entity_poly.entity_id
_entity_poly.type
_entity_poly.pdbx_seq_one_letter_code
_entity_poly.pdbx_strand_id
1 'polypeptide(L)'
;MAGEPAPKNMGKAPDLSKLERVKVELVAPPFVHAHEARASGKPKVVAFTLTIEEKTLVLDDEGTEIHAMTFNGSVPGPLMVVHQDDYVELTLVNPASNSMAHNIDFHAATGALGGGALTIVSPGEQVKLRFKATRAGVFVYHCAPGGAMIPWHVVSGMNGAIMVLPRDGLKDRAGKALKYDKVFYVGEQDFYVPRDKDGKFKRYASPMESFVDMQAVMKGLIPSHIVFNGKVGALTGKNALKAKVGETVLIVHSQANRDTRPHLIGGHGDHVWASGKFNNPPEEDLETWFIPGGAAGAALYTFRQPGLYAYLNHNLIEGVLLGATAHFQVEGEWNADLMSQIEPPSPIK
;
A
#
# COMPACT_ATOMS: atom_id res chain seq x y z
N MET A 1 -20.38 -14.89 7.18
CA MET A 1 -19.73 -15.47 8.38
C MET A 1 -19.30 -14.31 9.27
N ALA A 2 -20.03 -14.06 10.36
CA ALA A 2 -19.54 -13.15 11.41
C ALA A 2 -18.26 -13.76 12.02
N GLY A 3 -17.32 -12.90 12.46
CA GLY A 3 -15.92 -13.22 12.77
C GLY A 3 -15.72 -14.59 13.42
N GLU A 4 -14.87 -15.41 12.79
CA GLU A 4 -14.50 -16.71 13.35
C GLU A 4 -13.90 -16.50 14.76
N PRO A 5 -14.36 -17.24 15.78
CA PRO A 5 -13.89 -17.03 17.14
C PRO A 5 -12.38 -17.29 17.23
N ALA A 6 -11.70 -16.54 18.10
CA ALA A 6 -10.29 -16.76 18.41
C ALA A 6 -10.02 -18.24 18.74
N PRO A 7 -8.83 -18.77 18.40
CA PRO A 7 -8.48 -20.16 18.69
C PRO A 7 -8.65 -20.47 20.18
N LYS A 8 -9.34 -21.57 20.51
CA LYS A 8 -9.60 -21.99 21.90
C LYS A 8 -8.33 -22.32 22.70
N ASN A 9 -7.23 -22.62 22.03
CA ASN A 9 -5.92 -22.88 22.64
C ASN A 9 -4.84 -22.11 21.87
N MET A 10 -4.28 -21.07 22.51
CA MET A 10 -3.23 -20.24 21.92
C MET A 10 -1.81 -20.67 22.31
N GLY A 11 -1.65 -21.76 23.05
CA GLY A 11 -0.37 -22.19 23.59
C GLY A 11 0.27 -21.16 24.52
N LYS A 12 1.52 -21.42 24.94
CA LYS A 12 2.31 -20.47 25.73
C LYS A 12 3.13 -19.59 24.79
N ALA A 13 3.08 -18.27 25.00
CA ALA A 13 3.93 -17.35 24.26
C ALA A 13 5.42 -17.68 24.48
N PRO A 14 6.28 -17.59 23.45
CA PRO A 14 7.71 -17.80 23.61
C PRO A 14 8.32 -16.73 24.52
N ASP A 15 9.37 -17.10 25.27
CA ASP A 15 10.19 -16.14 26.01
C ASP A 15 11.09 -15.38 25.03
N LEU A 16 10.74 -14.11 24.79
CA LEU A 16 11.49 -13.19 23.92
C LEU A 16 12.25 -12.14 24.72
N SER A 17 12.39 -12.29 26.04
CA SER A 17 13.06 -11.31 26.93
C SER A 17 14.51 -11.01 26.54
N LYS A 18 15.15 -11.93 25.81
CA LYS A 18 16.53 -11.81 25.32
C LYS A 18 16.65 -11.12 23.96
N LEU A 19 15.54 -10.84 23.26
CA LEU A 19 15.55 -10.12 22.00
C LEU A 19 15.49 -8.61 22.25
N GLU A 20 16.24 -7.86 21.46
CA GLU A 20 16.13 -6.40 21.42
C GLU A 20 14.71 -6.01 21.00
N ARG A 21 14.12 -5.03 21.68
CA ARG A 21 12.81 -4.47 21.34
C ARG A 21 12.97 -3.04 20.84
N VAL A 22 12.60 -2.81 19.58
CA VAL A 22 12.75 -1.53 18.89
C VAL A 22 11.37 -0.95 18.64
N LYS A 23 11.11 0.26 19.13
CA LYS A 23 9.89 1.00 18.78
C LYS A 23 10.12 1.78 17.49
N VAL A 24 9.19 1.67 16.55
CA VAL A 24 9.23 2.42 15.30
C VAL A 24 8.16 3.52 15.32
N GLU A 25 8.57 4.73 14.95
CA GLU A 25 7.65 5.82 14.66
C GLU A 25 7.30 5.77 13.17
N LEU A 26 6.03 5.48 12.86
CA LEU A 26 5.52 5.42 11.50
C LEU A 26 5.38 6.82 10.90
N VAL A 27 5.55 6.92 9.58
CA VAL A 27 5.34 8.16 8.82
C VAL A 27 4.22 7.94 7.80
N ALA A 28 3.53 9.02 7.41
CA ALA A 28 2.45 8.95 6.45
C ALA A 28 2.94 8.58 5.04
N PRO A 29 2.21 7.73 4.29
CA PRO A 29 2.46 7.50 2.87
C PRO A 29 2.44 8.81 2.06
N PRO A 30 3.24 8.92 0.98
CA PRO A 30 4.00 7.86 0.32
C PRO A 30 5.37 7.56 0.96
N PHE A 31 5.69 8.21 2.07
CA PHE A 31 6.98 8.02 2.75
C PHE A 31 7.02 6.74 3.57
N VAL A 32 8.24 6.28 3.85
CA VAL A 32 8.50 5.07 4.64
C VAL A 32 9.40 5.45 5.81
N HIS A 33 9.15 4.87 6.98
CA HIS A 33 9.95 5.17 8.18
C HIS A 33 11.42 4.75 7.98
N ALA A 34 12.32 5.31 8.79
CA ALA A 34 13.72 4.94 8.75
C ALA A 34 13.93 3.43 9.01
N HIS A 35 14.77 2.80 8.21
CA HIS A 35 15.14 1.39 8.31
C HIS A 35 16.49 1.14 7.62
N GLU A 36 17.09 0.00 7.90
CA GLU A 36 18.27 -0.48 7.18
C GLU A 36 17.83 -1.44 6.07
N ALA A 37 18.45 -1.36 4.88
CA ALA A 37 18.17 -2.31 3.80
C ALA A 37 18.73 -3.72 4.10
N ARG A 38 19.73 -3.80 4.97
CA ARG A 38 20.36 -5.04 5.47
C ARG A 38 20.29 -5.02 6.98
N ALA A 39 19.89 -6.14 7.59
CA ALA A 39 19.74 -6.22 9.03
C ALA A 39 21.09 -6.09 9.75
N SER A 40 21.13 -5.27 10.80
CA SER A 40 22.17 -5.32 11.83
C SER A 40 21.81 -6.33 12.94
N GLY A 41 22.69 -7.29 13.19
CA GLY A 41 22.60 -8.18 14.35
C GLY A 41 21.60 -9.34 14.23
N LYS A 42 21.02 -9.73 15.38
CA LYS A 42 20.07 -10.85 15.54
C LYS A 42 18.62 -10.39 15.30
N PRO A 43 17.65 -11.30 15.15
CA PRO A 43 16.23 -10.92 15.07
C PRO A 43 15.78 -10.10 16.27
N LYS A 44 14.83 -9.18 16.04
CA LYS A 44 14.32 -8.23 17.05
C LYS A 44 12.81 -8.36 17.23
N VAL A 45 12.28 -7.76 18.29
CA VAL A 45 10.85 -7.43 18.41
C VAL A 45 10.66 -5.99 17.94
N VAL A 46 10.06 -5.79 16.78
CA VAL A 46 9.79 -4.47 16.21
C VAL A 46 8.37 -4.06 16.56
N ALA A 47 8.24 -3.03 17.40
CA ALA A 47 6.99 -2.57 17.97
C ALA A 47 6.42 -1.38 17.18
N PHE A 48 5.16 -1.50 16.78
CA PHE A 48 4.40 -0.49 16.06
C PHE A 48 3.12 -0.13 16.81
N THR A 49 2.59 1.07 16.56
CA THR A 49 1.24 1.46 16.97
C THR A 49 0.49 1.97 15.75
N LEU A 50 -0.71 1.44 15.54
CA LEU A 50 -1.68 1.97 14.58
C LEU A 50 -2.93 2.43 15.34
N THR A 51 -3.32 3.69 15.12
CA THR A 51 -4.57 4.25 15.62
C THR A 51 -5.54 4.37 14.46
N ILE A 52 -6.72 3.76 14.60
CA ILE A 52 -7.76 3.80 13.58
C ILE A 52 -8.45 5.17 13.60
N GLU A 53 -8.70 5.73 12.43
CA GLU A 53 -9.47 6.96 12.26
C GLU A 53 -10.54 6.74 11.18
N GLU A 54 -11.81 6.86 11.57
CA GLU A 54 -12.93 7.02 10.65
C GLU A 54 -13.09 8.51 10.33
N LYS A 55 -13.12 8.88 9.04
CA LYS A 55 -13.19 10.28 8.61
C LYS A 55 -13.84 10.45 7.25
N THR A 56 -14.43 11.61 7.02
CA THR A 56 -14.80 12.01 5.66
C THR A 56 -13.53 12.30 4.85
N LEU A 57 -13.45 11.71 3.65
CA LEU A 57 -12.38 11.95 2.68
C LEU A 57 -12.98 12.45 1.37
N VAL A 58 -12.44 13.56 0.86
CA VAL A 58 -12.77 14.09 -0.47
C VAL A 58 -11.85 13.44 -1.50
N LEU A 59 -12.44 12.77 -2.50
CA LEU A 59 -11.74 11.92 -3.46
C LEU A 59 -11.29 12.65 -4.72
N ASP A 60 -11.98 13.71 -5.13
CA ASP A 60 -11.75 14.40 -6.39
C ASP A 60 -11.97 15.92 -6.26
N ASP A 61 -11.69 16.66 -7.33
CA ASP A 61 -11.88 18.11 -7.38
C ASP A 61 -13.36 18.52 -7.54
N GLU A 62 -14.27 17.55 -7.76
CA GLU A 62 -15.72 17.77 -7.80
C GLU A 62 -16.36 17.71 -6.40
N GLY A 63 -15.58 17.34 -5.38
CA GLY A 63 -16.05 17.26 -3.99
C GLY A 63 -16.81 15.97 -3.68
N THR A 64 -16.51 14.88 -4.39
CA THR A 64 -17.02 13.54 -4.04
C THR A 64 -16.46 13.11 -2.70
N GLU A 65 -17.33 12.65 -1.81
CA GLU A 65 -16.98 12.28 -0.44
C GLU A 65 -17.24 10.80 -0.17
N ILE A 66 -16.39 10.22 0.68
CA ILE A 66 -16.63 8.93 1.33
C ILE A 66 -16.39 9.04 2.82
N HIS A 67 -17.00 8.14 3.58
CA HIS A 67 -16.57 7.84 4.95
C HIS A 67 -15.43 6.82 4.90
N ALA A 68 -14.20 7.32 4.89
CA ALA A 68 -13.01 6.49 4.87
C ALA A 68 -12.74 5.87 6.24
N MET A 69 -12.28 4.63 6.23
CA MET A 69 -11.79 3.90 7.39
C MET A 69 -10.29 3.71 7.22
N THR A 70 -9.50 4.24 8.15
CA THR A 70 -8.05 4.36 7.92
C THR A 70 -7.23 3.78 9.07
N PHE A 71 -6.05 3.27 8.73
CA PHE A 71 -4.99 3.04 9.72
C PHE A 71 -4.10 4.29 9.75
N ASN A 72 -3.94 4.91 10.92
CA ASN A 72 -3.21 6.17 11.13
C ASN A 72 -3.68 7.34 10.25
N GLY A 73 -4.99 7.46 9.99
CA GLY A 73 -5.56 8.65 9.35
C GLY A 73 -5.29 8.79 7.84
N SER A 74 -4.67 7.78 7.23
CA SER A 74 -4.23 7.79 5.83
C SER A 74 -4.77 6.59 5.03
N VAL A 75 -4.98 6.81 3.73
CA VAL A 75 -5.27 5.76 2.74
C VAL A 75 -4.12 5.81 1.72
N PRO A 76 -3.29 4.78 1.58
CA PRO A 76 -3.23 3.59 2.43
C PRO A 76 -2.77 3.92 3.85
N GLY A 77 -2.85 2.95 4.77
CA GLY A 77 -2.14 3.02 6.03
C GLY A 77 -0.61 3.00 5.85
N PRO A 78 0.20 3.36 6.86
CA PRO A 78 1.66 3.41 6.74
C PRO A 78 2.33 2.10 6.32
N LEU A 79 3.42 2.19 5.56
CA LEU A 79 4.28 1.02 5.30
C LEU A 79 5.05 0.66 6.57
N MET A 80 4.88 -0.57 7.06
CA MET A 80 5.73 -1.13 8.12
C MET A 80 6.92 -1.84 7.48
N VAL A 81 8.13 -1.68 8.03
CA VAL A 81 9.35 -2.37 7.56
C VAL A 81 10.01 -3.13 8.70
N VAL A 82 10.24 -4.42 8.48
CA VAL A 82 10.98 -5.32 9.39
C VAL A 82 11.91 -6.21 8.57
N HIS A 83 12.80 -6.96 9.23
CA HIS A 83 13.57 -8.01 8.56
C HIS A 83 12.97 -9.39 8.77
N GLN A 84 13.30 -10.31 7.86
CA GLN A 84 12.92 -11.71 7.99
C GLN A 84 13.38 -12.26 9.35
N ASP A 85 12.47 -13.02 9.96
CA ASP A 85 12.54 -13.61 11.29
C ASP A 85 12.44 -12.64 12.49
N ASP A 86 12.32 -11.33 12.25
CA ASP A 86 11.88 -10.42 13.32
C ASP A 86 10.45 -10.75 13.75
N TYR A 87 10.10 -10.32 14.96
CA TYR A 87 8.73 -10.32 15.44
C TYR A 87 8.11 -8.94 15.25
N VAL A 88 6.96 -8.89 14.60
CA VAL A 88 6.14 -7.67 14.53
C VAL A 88 5.24 -7.68 15.74
N GLU A 89 5.29 -6.62 16.55
CA GLU A 89 4.41 -6.42 17.69
C GLU A 89 3.59 -5.14 17.49
N LEU A 90 2.34 -5.30 17.09
CA LEU A 90 1.44 -4.18 16.81
C LEU A 90 0.53 -3.92 18.01
N THR A 91 0.44 -2.67 18.43
CA THR A 91 -0.69 -2.16 19.21
C THR A 91 -1.69 -1.51 18.26
N LEU A 92 -2.88 -2.10 18.11
CA LEU A 92 -3.97 -1.54 17.32
C LEU A 92 -4.97 -0.86 18.27
N VAL A 93 -5.23 0.42 18.03
CA VAL A 93 -6.09 1.26 18.87
C VAL A 93 -7.31 1.69 18.06
N ASN A 94 -8.50 1.47 18.61
CA ASN A 94 -9.76 1.97 18.06
C ASN A 94 -10.33 3.03 19.01
N PRO A 95 -10.10 4.34 18.77
CA PRO A 95 -10.66 5.41 19.60
C PRO A 95 -12.19 5.32 19.76
N ALA A 96 -12.71 5.77 20.91
CA ALA A 96 -14.15 5.78 21.17
C ALA A 96 -14.95 6.76 20.29
N SER A 97 -14.26 7.62 19.53
CA SER A 97 -14.85 8.52 18.53
C SER A 97 -15.25 7.80 17.24
N ASN A 98 -14.72 6.61 16.98
CA ASN A 98 -15.11 5.79 15.84
C ASN A 98 -16.45 5.08 16.10
N SER A 99 -17.09 4.60 15.05
CA SER A 99 -18.40 3.96 15.12
C SER A 99 -18.38 2.45 14.89
N MET A 100 -17.34 1.92 14.26
CA MET A 100 -17.26 0.53 13.84
C MET A 100 -16.24 -0.27 14.65
N ALA A 101 -16.49 -1.57 14.76
CA ALA A 101 -15.49 -2.53 15.19
C ALA A 101 -14.51 -2.79 14.03
N HIS A 102 -13.24 -2.93 14.38
CA HIS A 102 -12.16 -3.12 13.42
C HIS A 102 -11.23 -4.24 13.88
N ASN A 103 -10.44 -4.77 12.95
CA ASN A 103 -9.34 -5.68 13.23
C ASN A 103 -8.24 -5.51 12.18
N ILE A 104 -7.24 -6.39 12.19
CA ILE A 104 -6.19 -6.39 11.17
C ILE A 104 -5.77 -7.80 10.81
N ASP A 105 -5.79 -8.08 9.51
CA ASP A 105 -5.24 -9.27 8.86
C ASP A 105 -3.90 -8.88 8.22
N PHE A 106 -2.82 -9.55 8.63
CA PHE A 106 -1.52 -9.47 7.98
C PHE A 106 -1.31 -10.69 7.07
N HIS A 107 -1.16 -10.45 5.77
CA HIS A 107 -0.79 -11.54 4.84
C HIS A 107 0.63 -12.08 5.09
N ALA A 108 1.46 -11.33 5.83
CA ALA A 108 2.77 -11.77 6.28
C ALA A 108 2.72 -12.70 7.51
N ALA A 109 1.60 -12.77 8.23
CA ALA A 109 1.44 -13.57 9.44
C ALA A 109 0.99 -15.01 9.12
N THR A 110 0.87 -15.85 10.13
CA THR A 110 0.41 -17.25 9.99
C THR A 110 -0.50 -17.62 11.14
N GLY A 111 -1.71 -18.08 10.82
CA GLY A 111 -2.75 -18.46 11.78
C GLY A 111 -3.76 -17.35 12.08
N ALA A 112 -4.91 -17.74 12.63
CA ALA A 112 -5.98 -16.85 13.11
C ALA A 112 -6.42 -15.76 12.12
N LEU A 113 -6.58 -16.12 10.83
CA LEU A 113 -6.93 -15.20 9.74
C LEU A 113 -5.97 -14.00 9.66
N GLY A 114 -4.65 -14.30 9.67
CA GLY A 114 -3.58 -13.29 9.65
C GLY A 114 -3.53 -12.40 10.89
N GLY A 115 -4.23 -12.76 11.97
CA GLY A 115 -4.41 -11.94 13.17
C GLY A 115 -5.80 -11.33 13.30
N GLY A 116 -6.63 -11.37 12.26
CA GLY A 116 -7.97 -10.78 12.26
C GLY A 116 -8.88 -11.35 13.34
N ALA A 117 -8.79 -12.66 13.62
CA ALA A 117 -9.57 -13.31 14.68
C ALA A 117 -9.08 -12.98 16.11
N LEU A 118 -7.90 -12.36 16.24
CA LEU A 118 -7.27 -12.00 17.52
C LEU A 118 -7.28 -10.50 17.79
N THR A 119 -7.74 -9.69 16.84
CA THR A 119 -7.57 -8.23 16.88
C THR A 119 -8.86 -7.44 16.71
N ILE A 120 -10.02 -8.09 16.91
CA ILE A 120 -11.31 -7.39 16.92
C ILE A 120 -11.33 -6.41 18.11
N VAL A 121 -11.42 -5.11 17.79
CA VAL A 121 -11.47 -4.00 18.74
C VAL A 121 -12.68 -3.12 18.44
N SER A 122 -13.57 -3.00 19.41
CA SER A 122 -14.69 -2.05 19.40
C SER A 122 -14.20 -0.62 19.64
N PRO A 123 -14.99 0.43 19.34
CA PRO A 123 -14.64 1.79 19.72
C PRO A 123 -14.36 1.91 21.23
N GLY A 124 -13.22 2.50 21.58
CA GLY A 124 -12.71 2.60 22.95
C GLY A 124 -11.77 1.47 23.36
N GLU A 125 -11.53 0.47 22.51
CA GLU A 125 -10.69 -0.68 22.81
C GLU A 125 -9.33 -0.61 22.08
N GLN A 126 -8.37 -1.38 22.59
CA GLN A 126 -7.10 -1.63 21.92
C GLN A 126 -6.66 -3.08 22.14
N VAL A 127 -5.84 -3.58 21.22
CA VAL A 127 -5.28 -4.93 21.27
C VAL A 127 -3.81 -4.91 20.91
N LYS A 128 -3.04 -5.87 21.45
CA LYS A 128 -1.64 -6.07 21.09
C LYS A 128 -1.46 -7.44 20.46
N LEU A 129 -1.09 -7.47 19.18
CA LEU A 129 -0.78 -8.67 18.42
C LEU A 129 0.73 -8.82 18.26
N ARG A 130 1.23 -10.05 18.33
CA ARG A 130 2.60 -10.36 17.92
C ARG A 130 2.63 -11.56 16.96
N PHE A 131 3.37 -11.43 15.86
CA PHE A 131 3.65 -12.53 14.94
C PHE A 131 5.11 -12.51 14.49
N LYS A 132 5.62 -13.65 14.01
CA LYS A 132 6.97 -13.75 13.44
C LYS A 132 6.92 -13.56 11.93
N ALA A 133 7.71 -12.63 11.40
CA ALA A 133 7.79 -12.33 9.96
C ALA A 133 8.68 -13.36 9.24
N THR A 134 8.14 -14.57 9.04
CA THR A 134 8.93 -15.73 8.56
C THR A 134 9.27 -15.72 7.07
N ARG A 135 8.62 -14.85 6.27
CA ARG A 135 8.71 -14.85 4.80
C ARG A 135 9.11 -13.46 4.31
N ALA A 136 10.18 -13.37 3.52
CA ALA A 136 10.63 -12.11 2.94
C ALA A 136 9.77 -11.70 1.73
N GLY A 137 9.40 -10.42 1.67
CA GLY A 137 8.53 -9.85 0.65
C GLY A 137 7.79 -8.60 1.11
N VAL A 138 6.99 -8.02 0.22
CA VAL A 138 5.94 -7.07 0.54
C VAL A 138 4.59 -7.79 0.58
N PHE A 139 3.79 -7.45 1.57
CA PHE A 139 2.52 -8.10 1.89
C PHE A 139 1.48 -7.05 2.24
N VAL A 140 0.24 -7.26 1.82
CA VAL A 140 -0.87 -6.42 2.28
C VAL A 140 -1.14 -6.69 3.76
N TYR A 141 -1.57 -5.66 4.47
CA TYR A 141 -2.40 -5.82 5.65
C TYR A 141 -3.72 -5.08 5.44
N HIS A 142 -4.82 -5.61 5.97
CA HIS A 142 -6.12 -4.96 5.83
C HIS A 142 -7.08 -5.32 6.96
N CYS A 143 -8.14 -4.53 7.13
CA CYS A 143 -9.22 -4.86 8.06
C CYS A 143 -10.12 -5.96 7.47
N ALA A 144 -10.62 -6.85 8.31
CA ALA A 144 -11.45 -8.01 7.95
C ALA A 144 -12.39 -8.42 9.12
N PRO A 145 -13.38 -7.58 9.52
CA PRO A 145 -14.18 -7.81 10.72
C PRO A 145 -15.27 -8.90 10.57
N GLY A 146 -15.39 -9.50 9.38
CA GLY A 146 -16.30 -10.61 9.09
C GLY A 146 -17.41 -10.27 8.09
N GLY A 147 -17.90 -11.29 7.38
CA GLY A 147 -19.05 -11.19 6.48
C GLY A 147 -18.88 -10.15 5.36
N ALA A 148 -19.98 -9.50 5.00
CA ALA A 148 -19.98 -8.45 3.96
C ALA A 148 -19.23 -7.17 4.38
N MET A 149 -18.84 -7.06 5.65
CA MET A 149 -18.07 -5.93 6.17
C MET A 149 -16.59 -6.02 5.79
N ILE A 150 -16.07 -7.21 5.46
CA ILE A 150 -14.68 -7.37 5.02
C ILE A 150 -14.40 -6.51 3.78
N PRO A 151 -15.04 -6.73 2.62
CA PRO A 151 -14.74 -5.94 1.44
C PRO A 151 -15.12 -4.47 1.66
N TRP A 152 -16.17 -4.17 2.43
CA TRP A 152 -16.56 -2.78 2.69
C TRP A 152 -15.49 -1.99 3.45
N HIS A 153 -14.89 -2.55 4.51
CA HIS A 153 -13.79 -1.90 5.22
C HIS A 153 -12.56 -1.73 4.32
N VAL A 154 -12.22 -2.76 3.52
CA VAL A 154 -11.09 -2.72 2.59
C VAL A 154 -11.27 -1.62 1.54
N VAL A 155 -12.42 -1.57 0.87
CA VAL A 155 -12.68 -0.57 -0.19
C VAL A 155 -12.98 0.82 0.36
N SER A 156 -13.24 0.97 1.66
CA SER A 156 -13.31 2.26 2.35
C SER A 156 -11.93 2.79 2.78
N GLY A 157 -10.83 2.15 2.34
CA GLY A 157 -9.47 2.61 2.56
C GLY A 157 -8.67 1.88 3.65
N MET A 158 -9.26 0.86 4.29
CA MET A 158 -8.67 0.25 5.49
C MET A 158 -7.69 -0.87 5.15
N ASN A 159 -6.64 -0.52 4.43
CA ASN A 159 -5.55 -1.39 4.03
C ASN A 159 -4.22 -0.63 3.94
N GLY A 160 -3.13 -1.37 3.98
CA GLY A 160 -1.78 -0.88 3.78
C GLY A 160 -0.84 -2.05 3.45
N ALA A 161 0.47 -1.86 3.62
CA ALA A 161 1.44 -2.92 3.38
C ALA A 161 2.52 -3.02 4.45
N ILE A 162 3.08 -4.22 4.60
CA ILE A 162 4.29 -4.50 5.36
C ILE A 162 5.36 -5.06 4.43
N MET A 163 6.59 -4.53 4.56
CA MET A 163 7.78 -5.02 3.89
C MET A 163 8.64 -5.80 4.89
N VAL A 164 8.83 -7.08 4.60
CA VAL A 164 9.75 -7.98 5.30
C VAL A 164 10.99 -8.14 4.44
N LEU A 165 12.04 -7.37 4.71
CA LEU A 165 13.29 -7.42 3.98
C LEU A 165 14.05 -8.73 4.30
N PRO A 166 14.74 -9.36 3.32
CA PRO A 166 15.71 -10.40 3.63
C PRO A 166 16.78 -9.83 4.56
N ARG A 167 17.30 -10.64 5.49
CA ARG A 167 18.27 -10.15 6.49
C ARG A 167 19.55 -9.61 5.84
N ASP A 168 19.94 -10.15 4.69
CA ASP A 168 21.12 -9.72 3.93
C ASP A 168 20.82 -8.72 2.80
N GLY A 169 19.59 -8.21 2.74
CA GLY A 169 19.12 -7.23 1.76
C GLY A 169 18.59 -7.84 0.46
N LEU A 170 18.13 -6.98 -0.44
CA LEU A 170 17.59 -7.38 -1.74
C LEU A 170 18.71 -7.91 -2.65
N LYS A 171 18.36 -8.84 -3.54
CA LYS A 171 19.30 -9.45 -4.49
C LYS A 171 18.69 -9.57 -5.88
N ASP A 172 19.52 -9.45 -6.90
CA ASP A 172 19.13 -9.75 -8.27
C ASP A 172 19.01 -11.26 -8.51
N ARG A 173 18.70 -11.65 -9.75
CA ARG A 173 18.59 -13.06 -10.14
C ARG A 173 19.90 -13.84 -9.95
N ALA A 174 21.05 -13.19 -10.05
CA ALA A 174 22.36 -13.80 -9.85
C ALA A 174 22.81 -13.83 -8.38
N GLY A 175 21.99 -13.30 -7.46
CA GLY A 175 22.30 -13.23 -6.04
C GLY A 175 23.19 -12.04 -5.66
N LYS A 176 23.45 -11.10 -6.56
CA LYS A 176 24.20 -9.87 -6.27
C LYS A 176 23.31 -8.90 -5.51
N ALA A 177 23.89 -8.21 -4.53
CA ALA A 177 23.17 -7.25 -3.72
C ALA A 177 22.61 -6.08 -4.56
N LEU A 178 21.33 -5.78 -4.34
CA LEU A 178 20.64 -4.61 -4.85
C LEU A 178 20.45 -3.60 -3.72
N LYS A 179 20.53 -2.31 -4.07
CA LYS A 179 20.39 -1.19 -3.13
C LYS A 179 19.43 -0.16 -3.71
N TYR A 180 18.78 0.58 -2.83
CA TYR A 180 17.97 1.74 -3.17
C TYR A 180 18.40 2.94 -2.31
N ASP A 181 18.38 4.13 -2.91
CA ASP A 181 18.65 5.39 -2.24
C ASP A 181 17.38 5.97 -1.61
N LYS A 182 16.23 5.67 -2.23
CA LYS A 182 14.90 6.10 -1.78
C LYS A 182 13.90 4.96 -1.89
N VAL A 183 12.87 5.03 -1.06
CA VAL A 183 11.71 4.16 -1.16
C VAL A 183 10.43 4.99 -1.07
N PHE A 184 9.46 4.66 -1.91
CA PHE A 184 8.10 5.19 -1.85
C PHE A 184 7.10 4.06 -1.76
N TYR A 185 6.00 4.31 -1.04
CA TYR A 185 4.88 3.41 -0.95
C TYR A 185 3.63 4.02 -1.59
N VAL A 186 3.14 3.37 -2.63
CA VAL A 186 1.91 3.72 -3.35
C VAL A 186 0.83 2.69 -3.00
N GLY A 187 -0.22 3.14 -2.33
CA GLY A 187 -1.43 2.34 -2.16
C GLY A 187 -2.44 2.75 -3.22
N GLU A 188 -2.85 1.79 -4.06
CA GLU A 188 -3.92 1.97 -5.02
C GLU A 188 -5.25 1.49 -4.41
N GLN A 189 -6.26 2.35 -4.47
CA GLN A 189 -7.56 2.11 -3.86
C GLN A 189 -8.67 2.20 -4.89
N ASP A 190 -9.43 1.12 -5.05
CA ASP A 190 -10.69 1.10 -5.80
C ASP A 190 -11.86 1.49 -4.87
N PHE A 191 -12.53 2.60 -5.19
CA PHE A 191 -13.70 3.11 -4.44
C PHE A 191 -14.99 2.90 -5.21
N TYR A 192 -16.07 2.61 -4.48
CA TYR A 192 -17.41 2.30 -5.01
C TYR A 192 -18.44 3.30 -4.47
N VAL A 193 -18.38 4.54 -4.95
CA VAL A 193 -19.24 5.63 -4.46
C VAL A 193 -20.61 5.59 -5.15
N PRO A 194 -21.72 5.46 -4.39
CA PRO A 194 -23.05 5.42 -4.97
C PRO A 194 -23.47 6.74 -5.60
N ARG A 195 -24.32 6.65 -6.63
CA ARG A 195 -24.96 7.80 -7.28
C ARG A 195 -26.45 7.83 -7.00
N ASP A 196 -27.03 9.02 -6.99
CA ASP A 196 -28.47 9.21 -6.97
C ASP A 196 -29.09 8.99 -8.37
N LYS A 197 -30.41 9.16 -8.47
CA LYS A 197 -31.16 9.01 -9.72
C LYS A 197 -30.77 10.02 -10.81
N ASP A 198 -30.15 11.14 -10.42
CA ASP A 198 -29.73 12.22 -11.31
C ASP A 198 -28.25 12.07 -11.70
N GLY A 199 -27.60 10.99 -11.25
CA GLY A 199 -26.22 10.64 -11.57
C GLY A 199 -25.17 11.30 -10.67
N LYS A 200 -25.57 12.04 -9.62
CA LYS A 200 -24.63 12.70 -8.70
C LYS A 200 -24.17 11.74 -7.62
N PHE A 201 -22.91 11.86 -7.20
CA PHE A 201 -22.41 11.08 -6.06
C PHE A 201 -23.13 11.45 -4.77
N LYS A 202 -23.59 10.43 -4.04
CA LYS A 202 -24.32 10.58 -2.79
C LYS A 202 -23.37 10.93 -1.65
N ARG A 203 -23.85 11.74 -0.71
CA ARG A 203 -23.23 11.98 0.60
C ARG A 203 -24.09 11.35 1.69
N TYR A 204 -23.45 10.92 2.76
CA TYR A 204 -24.09 10.22 3.87
C TYR A 204 -23.71 10.90 5.18
N ALA A 205 -24.59 10.89 6.19
CA ALA A 205 -24.27 11.52 7.48
C ALA A 205 -23.40 10.62 8.37
N SER A 206 -23.40 9.30 8.11
CA SER A 206 -22.62 8.32 8.85
C SER A 206 -22.11 7.20 7.93
N PRO A 207 -21.05 6.45 8.34
CA PRO A 207 -20.59 5.29 7.57
C PRO A 207 -21.69 4.24 7.35
N MET A 208 -22.52 3.96 8.37
CA MET A 208 -23.55 2.92 8.27
C MET A 208 -24.65 3.25 7.25
N GLU A 209 -24.98 4.53 7.07
CA GLU A 209 -25.96 4.96 6.06
C GLU A 209 -25.49 4.67 4.62
N SER A 210 -24.19 4.61 4.36
CA SER A 210 -23.66 4.31 3.02
C SER A 210 -23.61 2.81 2.72
N PHE A 211 -23.70 1.94 3.74
CA PHE A 211 -23.36 0.52 3.62
C PHE A 211 -24.17 -0.23 2.55
N VAL A 212 -25.50 -0.07 2.57
CA VAL A 212 -26.39 -0.81 1.65
C VAL A 212 -26.15 -0.38 0.19
N ASP A 213 -26.02 0.92 -0.03
CA ASP A 213 -25.81 1.48 -1.37
C ASP A 213 -24.41 1.16 -1.90
N MET A 214 -23.37 1.29 -1.06
CA MET A 214 -22.01 0.89 -1.41
C MET A 214 -21.96 -0.60 -1.75
N GLN A 215 -22.61 -1.46 -0.97
CA GLN A 215 -22.67 -2.89 -1.25
C GLN A 215 -23.32 -3.17 -2.63
N ALA A 216 -24.35 -2.42 -3.01
CA ALA A 216 -24.97 -2.55 -4.32
C ALA A 216 -24.00 -2.17 -5.46
N VAL A 217 -23.25 -1.07 -5.31
CA VAL A 217 -22.25 -0.63 -6.30
C VAL A 217 -21.07 -1.61 -6.38
N MET A 218 -20.57 -2.09 -5.23
CA MET A 218 -19.47 -3.05 -5.14
C MET A 218 -19.77 -4.34 -5.89
N LYS A 219 -21.03 -4.84 -5.84
CA LYS A 219 -21.46 -6.03 -6.59
C LYS A 219 -21.37 -5.86 -8.10
N GLY A 220 -21.33 -4.62 -8.60
CA GLY A 220 -21.13 -4.32 -10.01
C GLY A 220 -19.68 -4.47 -10.47
N LEU A 221 -18.70 -4.56 -9.54
CA LEU A 221 -17.25 -4.69 -9.84
C LEU A 221 -16.67 -3.55 -10.71
N ILE A 222 -17.37 -2.43 -10.78
CA ILE A 222 -16.98 -1.24 -11.53
C ILE A 222 -16.74 -0.12 -10.51
N PRO A 223 -15.48 0.19 -10.16
CA PRO A 223 -15.19 1.27 -9.24
C PRO A 223 -15.53 2.63 -9.85
N SER A 224 -16.03 3.55 -9.03
CA SER A 224 -16.25 4.94 -9.42
C SER A 224 -14.94 5.71 -9.51
N HIS A 225 -13.96 5.35 -8.69
CA HIS A 225 -12.64 5.98 -8.61
C HIS A 225 -11.61 4.88 -8.36
N ILE A 226 -10.43 5.04 -8.95
CA ILE A 226 -9.26 4.23 -8.63
C ILE A 226 -8.13 5.23 -8.41
N VAL A 227 -7.64 5.35 -7.19
CA VAL A 227 -6.76 6.47 -6.82
C VAL A 227 -5.52 5.99 -6.09
N PHE A 228 -4.44 6.73 -6.26
CA PHE A 228 -3.24 6.55 -5.44
C PHE A 228 -3.30 7.43 -4.21
N ASN A 229 -2.99 6.85 -3.06
CA ASN A 229 -2.87 7.56 -1.78
C ASN A 229 -4.11 8.41 -1.42
N GLY A 230 -5.29 7.83 -1.66
CA GLY A 230 -6.57 8.25 -1.08
C GLY A 230 -7.39 9.24 -1.91
N LYS A 231 -6.82 9.91 -2.91
CA LYS A 231 -7.60 10.81 -3.79
C LYS A 231 -6.95 11.02 -5.16
N VAL A 232 -7.75 11.46 -6.12
CA VAL A 232 -7.28 11.88 -7.45
C VAL A 232 -6.20 12.96 -7.27
N GLY A 233 -5.05 12.77 -7.94
CA GLY A 233 -3.94 13.73 -7.88
C GLY A 233 -3.23 13.83 -6.54
N ALA A 234 -3.40 12.88 -5.59
CA ALA A 234 -2.73 12.94 -4.29
C ALA A 234 -1.20 13.06 -4.40
N LEU A 235 -0.62 12.39 -5.40
CA LEU A 235 0.82 12.31 -5.66
C LEU A 235 1.25 13.09 -6.92
N THR A 236 0.59 14.20 -7.23
CA THR A 236 0.90 15.06 -8.38
C THR A 236 1.18 16.51 -7.95
N GLY A 237 1.59 17.34 -8.90
CA GLY A 237 1.89 18.76 -8.66
C GLY A 237 2.93 18.96 -7.55
N LYS A 238 2.57 19.76 -6.52
CA LYS A 238 3.42 20.01 -5.36
C LYS A 238 3.73 18.75 -4.53
N ASN A 239 2.90 17.71 -4.64
CA ASN A 239 3.06 16.44 -3.95
C ASN A 239 3.70 15.35 -4.82
N ALA A 240 4.17 15.71 -6.03
CA ALA A 240 4.88 14.77 -6.90
C ALA A 240 6.10 14.19 -6.18
N LEU A 241 6.32 12.89 -6.36
CA LEU A 241 7.47 12.16 -5.84
C LEU A 241 8.76 12.75 -6.44
N LYS A 242 9.86 12.76 -5.67
CA LYS A 242 11.10 13.46 -6.07
C LYS A 242 12.27 12.50 -6.15
N ALA A 243 12.96 12.51 -7.30
CA ALA A 243 14.18 11.74 -7.52
C ALA A 243 15.22 12.57 -8.30
N LYS A 244 16.42 12.02 -8.46
CA LYS A 244 17.48 12.58 -9.31
C LYS A 244 17.99 11.52 -10.28
N VAL A 245 18.48 11.94 -11.43
CA VAL A 245 19.22 11.05 -12.34
C VAL A 245 20.37 10.40 -11.57
N GLY A 246 20.48 9.09 -11.67
CA GLY A 246 21.43 8.25 -10.93
C GLY A 246 20.91 7.68 -9.60
N GLU A 247 19.82 8.20 -9.04
CA GLU A 247 19.21 7.60 -7.84
C GLU A 247 18.43 6.33 -8.21
N THR A 248 18.62 5.29 -7.39
CA THR A 248 17.81 4.07 -7.44
C THR A 248 16.64 4.19 -6.46
N VAL A 249 15.42 4.04 -6.97
CA VAL A 249 14.18 4.15 -6.19
C VAL A 249 13.50 2.80 -6.10
N LEU A 250 13.16 2.37 -4.88
CA LEU A 250 12.24 1.27 -4.62
C LEU A 250 10.81 1.80 -4.57
N ILE A 251 9.95 1.31 -5.44
CA ILE A 251 8.52 1.62 -5.45
C ILE A 251 7.77 0.39 -4.96
N VAL A 252 7.23 0.46 -3.74
CA VAL A 252 6.31 -0.53 -3.21
C VAL A 252 4.90 -0.14 -3.64
N HIS A 253 4.16 -1.07 -4.23
CA HIS A 253 2.79 -0.85 -4.67
C HIS A 253 1.88 -1.92 -4.08
N SER A 254 0.76 -1.52 -3.47
CA SER A 254 -0.24 -2.48 -2.98
C SER A 254 -1.62 -2.24 -3.55
N GLN A 255 -2.35 -3.32 -3.80
CA GLN A 255 -3.77 -3.31 -4.10
C GLN A 255 -4.43 -4.44 -3.29
N ALA A 256 -5.29 -4.11 -2.33
CA ALA A 256 -5.86 -5.06 -1.38
C ALA A 256 -7.09 -5.83 -1.89
N ASN A 257 -7.71 -5.43 -2.99
CA ASN A 257 -9.01 -5.93 -3.45
C ASN A 257 -9.10 -6.25 -4.95
N ARG A 258 -8.45 -5.46 -5.81
CA ARG A 258 -8.57 -5.51 -7.27
C ARG A 258 -7.20 -5.48 -7.95
N ASP A 259 -7.12 -6.09 -9.11
CA ASP A 259 -5.87 -6.11 -9.88
C ASP A 259 -5.47 -4.71 -10.36
N THR A 260 -4.15 -4.50 -10.46
CA THR A 260 -3.54 -3.32 -11.09
C THR A 260 -2.34 -3.72 -11.96
N ARG A 261 -1.97 -2.83 -12.88
CA ARG A 261 -0.83 -3.02 -13.79
C ARG A 261 0.11 -1.80 -13.77
N PRO A 262 0.96 -1.64 -12.74
CA PRO A 262 1.77 -0.44 -12.62
C PRO A 262 2.80 -0.30 -13.74
N HIS A 263 3.02 0.94 -14.16
CA HIS A 263 3.95 1.33 -15.22
C HIS A 263 4.54 2.70 -14.91
N LEU A 264 5.79 2.92 -15.31
CA LEU A 264 6.48 4.21 -15.22
C LEU A 264 6.71 4.77 -16.64
N ILE A 265 5.88 5.72 -17.07
CA ILE A 265 5.99 6.34 -18.40
C ILE A 265 7.35 7.02 -18.53
N GLY A 266 8.12 6.61 -19.55
CA GLY A 266 9.48 7.09 -19.81
C GLY A 266 10.57 6.34 -19.04
N GLY A 267 10.21 5.37 -18.21
CA GLY A 267 11.13 4.49 -17.48
C GLY A 267 10.73 3.01 -17.61
N HIS A 268 11.24 2.20 -16.68
CA HIS A 268 11.02 0.75 -16.62
C HIS A 268 10.99 0.29 -15.16
N GLY A 269 10.77 -1.00 -14.94
CA GLY A 269 11.21 -1.68 -13.73
C GLY A 269 12.49 -2.46 -14.00
N ASP A 270 13.63 -1.97 -13.51
CA ASP A 270 14.94 -2.62 -13.69
C ASP A 270 14.95 -4.00 -13.01
N HIS A 271 14.38 -4.07 -11.80
CA HIS A 271 14.16 -5.32 -11.07
C HIS A 271 12.78 -5.29 -10.41
N VAL A 272 11.92 -6.24 -10.79
CA VAL A 272 10.53 -6.28 -10.34
C VAL A 272 10.18 -7.60 -9.69
N TRP A 273 9.70 -7.53 -8.45
CA TRP A 273 8.98 -8.61 -7.80
C TRP A 273 7.49 -8.32 -7.92
N ALA A 274 6.89 -8.69 -9.06
CA ALA A 274 5.47 -8.46 -9.32
C ALA A 274 4.57 -9.12 -8.26
N SER A 275 4.91 -10.35 -7.86
CA SER A 275 4.27 -11.05 -6.75
C SER A 275 4.71 -10.57 -5.35
N GLY A 276 5.71 -9.69 -5.29
CA GLY A 276 6.24 -9.07 -4.07
C GLY A 276 6.94 -10.01 -3.10
N LYS A 277 7.55 -11.11 -3.54
CA LYS A 277 8.22 -12.07 -2.64
C LYS A 277 9.72 -12.14 -2.96
N PHE A 278 10.56 -11.70 -2.02
CA PHE A 278 11.98 -11.46 -2.27
C PHE A 278 12.85 -12.72 -2.33
N ASN A 279 12.30 -13.88 -1.93
CA ASN A 279 12.98 -15.16 -2.13
C ASN A 279 12.91 -15.64 -3.59
N ASN A 280 12.01 -15.07 -4.39
CA ASN A 280 11.94 -15.32 -5.82
C ASN A 280 12.90 -14.35 -6.54
N PRO A 281 13.57 -14.79 -7.61
CA PRO A 281 14.34 -13.86 -8.43
C PRO A 281 13.40 -12.81 -9.04
N PRO A 282 13.79 -11.52 -9.09
CA PRO A 282 13.03 -10.52 -9.81
C PRO A 282 13.02 -10.81 -11.32
N GLU A 283 12.01 -10.28 -11.99
CA GLU A 283 12.05 -10.04 -13.43
C GLU A 283 12.79 -8.73 -13.71
N GLU A 284 13.33 -8.59 -14.91
CA GLU A 284 14.16 -7.45 -15.31
C GLU A 284 13.55 -6.79 -16.55
N ASP A 285 13.86 -5.50 -16.74
CA ASP A 285 13.49 -4.72 -17.93
C ASP A 285 11.98 -4.63 -18.21
N LEU A 286 11.13 -4.69 -17.18
CA LEU A 286 9.68 -4.66 -17.38
C LEU A 286 9.18 -3.27 -17.78
N GLU A 287 8.42 -3.19 -18.86
CA GLU A 287 7.62 -2.01 -19.20
C GLU A 287 6.48 -1.82 -18.18
N THR A 288 5.74 -2.88 -17.90
CA THR A 288 4.56 -2.89 -17.03
C THR A 288 4.57 -4.21 -16.27
N TRP A 289 4.20 -4.17 -15.00
CA TRP A 289 4.07 -5.38 -14.19
C TRP A 289 2.66 -5.51 -13.64
N PHE A 290 2.30 -6.70 -13.18
CA PHE A 290 0.97 -7.01 -12.69
C PHE A 290 0.99 -7.26 -11.19
N ILE A 291 0.08 -6.63 -10.46
CA ILE A 291 -0.14 -6.89 -9.04
C ILE A 291 -1.59 -7.37 -8.90
N PRO A 292 -1.80 -8.64 -8.52
CA PRO A 292 -3.15 -9.15 -8.31
C PRO A 292 -3.80 -8.47 -7.10
N GLY A 293 -5.13 -8.38 -7.10
CA GLY A 293 -5.90 -7.94 -5.95
C GLY A 293 -5.61 -8.81 -4.72
N GLY A 294 -5.38 -8.15 -3.58
CA GLY A 294 -4.95 -8.81 -2.36
C GLY A 294 -3.43 -9.03 -2.28
N ALA A 295 -2.63 -8.29 -3.05
CA ALA A 295 -1.18 -8.39 -3.03
C ALA A 295 -0.47 -7.03 -3.02
N ALA A 296 0.81 -7.09 -2.71
CA ALA A 296 1.74 -6.00 -2.91
C ALA A 296 2.88 -6.49 -3.80
N GLY A 297 3.41 -5.60 -4.64
CA GLY A 297 4.57 -5.80 -5.49
C GLY A 297 5.62 -4.71 -5.24
N ALA A 298 6.83 -4.93 -5.74
CA ALA A 298 7.93 -3.99 -5.58
C ALA A 298 8.77 -3.90 -6.86
N ALA A 299 9.15 -2.69 -7.25
CA ALA A 299 10.02 -2.43 -8.39
C ALA A 299 11.18 -1.52 -8.00
N LEU A 300 12.39 -1.85 -8.45
CA LEU A 300 13.55 -0.96 -8.44
C LEU A 300 13.71 -0.31 -9.81
N TYR A 301 14.02 0.98 -9.81
CA TYR A 301 14.39 1.69 -11.03
C TYR A 301 15.47 2.74 -10.73
N THR A 302 16.50 2.77 -11.56
CA THR A 302 17.53 3.82 -11.54
C THR A 302 17.19 4.88 -12.58
N PHE A 303 16.91 6.11 -12.16
CA PHE A 303 16.53 7.17 -13.10
C PHE A 303 17.69 7.56 -14.03
N ARG A 304 17.43 7.59 -15.34
CA ARG A 304 18.45 7.89 -16.37
C ARG A 304 18.20 9.17 -17.17
N GLN A 305 17.01 9.76 -17.06
CA GLN A 305 16.65 11.05 -17.67
C GLN A 305 15.97 11.96 -16.64
N PRO A 306 16.15 13.28 -16.71
CA PRO A 306 15.41 14.23 -15.89
C PRO A 306 14.01 14.46 -16.46
N GLY A 307 13.17 15.17 -15.72
CA GLY A 307 11.85 15.60 -16.18
C GLY A 307 10.70 15.01 -15.37
N LEU A 308 9.50 15.14 -15.92
CA LEU A 308 8.27 14.61 -15.33
C LEU A 308 8.01 13.20 -15.86
N TYR A 309 7.84 12.26 -14.94
CA TYR A 309 7.38 10.89 -15.24
C TYR A 309 6.00 10.69 -14.64
N ALA A 310 5.16 9.92 -15.32
CA ALA A 310 3.90 9.43 -14.76
C ALA A 310 4.08 7.98 -14.32
N TYR A 311 3.77 7.69 -13.06
CA TYR A 311 3.63 6.34 -12.55
C TYR A 311 2.13 6.03 -12.43
N LEU A 312 1.64 4.99 -13.07
CA LEU A 312 0.19 4.77 -13.21
C LEU A 312 -0.21 3.30 -13.31
N ASN A 313 -1.50 3.03 -13.14
CA ASN A 313 -2.13 1.79 -13.61
C ASN A 313 -2.36 1.89 -15.12
N HIS A 314 -1.71 1.00 -15.89
CA HIS A 314 -1.68 1.06 -17.36
C HIS A 314 -2.94 0.53 -18.05
N ASN A 315 -4.04 0.29 -17.32
CA ASN A 315 -5.34 0.50 -17.95
C ASN A 315 -5.56 2.03 -17.96
N LEU A 316 -5.30 2.66 -19.09
CA LEU A 316 -5.27 4.13 -19.18
C LEU A 316 -6.62 4.79 -18.85
N ILE A 317 -7.74 4.05 -18.92
CA ILE A 317 -9.03 4.52 -18.40
C ILE A 317 -8.95 4.65 -16.88
N GLU A 318 -8.43 3.63 -16.19
CA GLU A 318 -8.23 3.64 -14.73
C GLU A 318 -7.17 4.67 -14.31
N GLY A 319 -6.03 4.71 -15.02
CA GLY A 319 -4.93 5.65 -14.77
C GLY A 319 -5.32 7.11 -14.94
N VAL A 320 -5.89 7.46 -16.10
CA VAL A 320 -6.12 8.86 -16.49
C VAL A 320 -7.50 9.35 -16.12
N LEU A 321 -8.55 8.55 -16.30
CA LEU A 321 -9.94 9.00 -16.10
C LEU A 321 -10.47 8.70 -14.69
N LEU A 322 -9.97 7.65 -14.01
CA LEU A 322 -10.42 7.28 -12.67
C LEU A 322 -9.46 7.68 -11.54
N GLY A 323 -8.25 8.16 -11.88
CA GLY A 323 -7.32 8.83 -10.96
C GLY A 323 -6.08 8.04 -10.53
N ALA A 324 -5.80 6.88 -11.12
CA ALA A 324 -4.73 5.97 -10.69
C ALA A 324 -3.36 6.38 -11.27
N THR A 325 -2.96 7.63 -10.98
CA THR A 325 -1.72 8.24 -11.47
C THR A 325 -1.01 9.04 -10.38
N ALA A 326 0.31 8.88 -10.32
CA ALA A 326 1.26 9.70 -9.59
C ALA A 326 2.27 10.32 -10.55
N HIS A 327 2.95 11.37 -10.11
CA HIS A 327 4.07 11.97 -10.84
C HIS A 327 5.38 11.79 -10.08
N PHE A 328 6.46 11.54 -10.81
CA PHE A 328 7.83 11.80 -10.35
C PHE A 328 8.37 13.06 -11.02
N GLN A 329 8.90 13.98 -10.23
CA GLN A 329 9.74 15.07 -10.72
C GLN A 329 11.19 14.68 -10.49
N VAL A 330 11.93 14.50 -11.59
CA VAL A 330 13.32 14.04 -11.58
C VAL A 330 14.24 15.17 -12.00
N GLU A 331 15.22 15.49 -11.17
CA GLU A 331 16.26 16.49 -11.47
C GLU A 331 17.50 15.82 -12.08
N GLY A 332 18.22 16.53 -12.95
CA GLY A 332 19.47 16.03 -13.55
C GLY A 332 19.70 16.57 -14.95
N GLU A 333 20.71 16.03 -15.62
CA GLU A 333 21.08 16.39 -16.99
C GLU A 333 20.43 15.43 -18.00
N TRP A 334 19.96 15.99 -19.11
CA TRP A 334 19.39 15.20 -20.21
C TRP A 334 20.50 14.44 -20.94
N ASN A 335 20.29 13.14 -21.14
CA ASN A 335 21.20 12.29 -21.91
C ASN A 335 20.70 12.15 -23.37
N ALA A 336 21.35 12.85 -24.29
CA ALA A 336 21.01 12.84 -25.71
C ALA A 336 21.26 11.49 -26.41
N ASP A 337 22.15 10.66 -25.87
CA ASP A 337 22.42 9.30 -26.39
C ASP A 337 21.23 8.37 -26.13
N LEU A 338 20.57 8.50 -24.97
CA LEU A 338 19.37 7.73 -24.66
C LEU A 338 18.15 8.20 -25.44
N MET A 339 18.00 9.50 -25.67
CA MET A 339 16.88 10.05 -26.44
C MET A 339 17.22 11.44 -27.00
N SER A 340 16.98 11.64 -28.29
CA SER A 340 17.14 12.94 -28.96
C SER A 340 15.98 13.22 -29.90
N GLN A 341 15.46 14.45 -29.89
CA GLN A 341 14.56 14.93 -30.94
C GLN A 341 15.40 15.41 -32.13
N ILE A 342 15.48 14.59 -33.18
CA ILE A 342 16.28 14.89 -34.38
C ILE A 342 15.64 16.02 -35.20
N GLU A 343 14.31 16.00 -35.32
CA GLU A 343 13.52 17.07 -35.93
C GLU A 343 12.30 17.36 -35.05
N PRO A 344 12.01 18.64 -34.74
CA PRO A 344 10.79 19.01 -34.05
C PRO A 344 9.57 18.88 -34.99
N PRO A 345 8.34 18.78 -34.44
CA PRO A 345 7.12 18.77 -35.24
C PRO A 345 7.08 19.95 -36.23
N SER A 346 6.91 19.66 -37.51
CA SER A 346 6.86 20.63 -38.60
C SER A 346 5.84 20.18 -39.67
N PRO A 347 5.37 21.08 -40.55
CA PRO A 347 4.53 20.68 -41.68
C PRO A 347 5.22 19.60 -42.53
N ILE A 348 4.43 18.63 -43.01
CA ILE A 348 4.92 17.57 -43.90
C ILE A 348 5.48 18.23 -45.17
N LYS A 349 6.74 17.92 -45.50
CA LYS A 349 7.44 18.45 -46.67
C LYS A 349 7.00 17.78 -47.97
#